data_AF-A0AAN2CF77-F1
#
_entry.id   AF-A0AAN2CF77-F1
#
_cell.length_a   1.000
_cell.length_b   1.000
_cell.length_c   1.000
_cell.angle_alpha   90.00
_cell.angle_beta   90.00
_cell.angle_gamma   90.00
#
_symmetry.space_group_name_H-M   'P 1'
#
loop_
_entity.id
_entity.type
_entity.pdbx_description
1 polymer ?
#
loop_
_entity_poly.entity_id
_entity_poly.type
_entity_poly.pdbx_seq_one_letter_code
_entity_poly.pdbx_strand_id
1 'polypeptide(L)'
;MQLKILGVGNSPLLSIKVKTLDDDANLLNVSALARMLGVHRSTFLSRVANSGLEAAILHFTAIKKQRDVLATLSEKDAAAFLAACKAGDSNDKH
;
A
#
# COMPACT_ATOMS: atom_id res chain seq x y z
N MET A 1 16.66 -21.60 -5.19
CA MET A 1 16.50 -21.27 -6.63
C MET A 1 17.82 -20.68 -7.15
N GLN A 2 18.15 -20.77 -8.44
CA GLN A 2 19.41 -20.23 -8.97
C GLN A 2 19.15 -19.40 -10.24
N LEU A 3 19.61 -18.15 -10.22
CA LEU A 3 19.60 -17.26 -11.39
C LEU A 3 21.02 -17.18 -11.95
N LYS A 4 21.17 -17.43 -13.25
CA LYS A 4 22.44 -17.38 -13.98
C LYS A 4 22.33 -16.36 -15.11
N ILE A 5 23.28 -15.43 -15.18
CA ILE A 5 23.51 -14.60 -16.36
C ILE A 5 24.66 -15.23 -17.13
N LEU A 6 24.40 -15.56 -18.39
CA LEU A 6 25.32 -16.27 -19.28
C LEU A 6 25.84 -15.30 -20.34
N GLY A 7 27.13 -15.41 -20.66
CA GLY A 7 27.78 -14.73 -21.77
C GLY A 7 27.83 -15.61 -23.02
N VAL A 8 28.48 -15.10 -24.06
CA VAL A 8 28.71 -15.85 -25.31
C VAL A 8 29.47 -17.15 -25.03
N GLY A 9 29.05 -18.24 -25.68
CA GLY A 9 29.61 -19.58 -25.43
C GLY A 9 29.16 -20.23 -24.11
N ASN A 10 28.05 -19.79 -23.52
CA ASN A 10 27.49 -20.35 -22.28
C ASN A 10 28.41 -20.19 -21.06
N SER A 11 29.33 -19.22 -21.10
CA SER A 11 30.21 -18.88 -19.98
C SER A 11 29.42 -18.15 -18.89
N PRO A 12 29.42 -18.62 -17.62
CA PRO A 12 28.68 -17.96 -16.55
C PRO A 12 29.35 -16.63 -16.18
N LEU A 13 28.66 -15.52 -16.43
CA LEU A 13 29.13 -14.17 -16.07
C LEU A 13 28.78 -13.82 -14.62
N LEU A 14 27.61 -14.27 -14.16
CA LEU A 14 27.17 -14.09 -12.78
C LEU A 14 26.24 -15.24 -12.39
N SER A 15 26.52 -15.88 -11.27
CA SER A 15 25.66 -16.91 -10.70
C SER A 15 25.29 -16.53 -9.28
N ILE A 16 24.01 -16.22 -9.05
CA ILE A 16 23.48 -15.93 -7.72
C ILE A 16 22.74 -17.16 -7.23
N LYS A 17 23.27 -17.77 -6.17
CA LYS A 17 22.59 -18.85 -5.46
C LYS A 17 21.62 -18.21 -4.47
N VAL A 18 20.35 -18.09 -4.87
CA VAL A 18 19.29 -17.62 -3.99
C VAL A 18 18.88 -18.81 -3.13
N LYS A 19 19.32 -18.82 -1.87
CA LYS A 19 18.73 -19.71 -0.85
C LYS A 19 17.24 -19.36 -0.75
N THR A 20 16.41 -20.16 -1.39
CA THR A 20 14.96 -20.19 -1.14
C THR A 20 14.78 -21.33 -0.15
N LEU A 21 14.49 -21.03 1.12
CA LEU A 21 13.13 -20.92 1.70
C LEU A 21 12.59 -22.22 2.35
N ASP A 22 13.45 -23.16 2.78
CA ASP A 22 12.97 -24.31 3.57
C ASP A 22 12.85 -24.02 5.08
N ASP A 23 13.50 -22.97 5.62
CA ASP A 23 13.52 -22.72 7.07
C ASP A 23 12.91 -21.38 7.54
N ASP A 24 12.53 -20.47 6.64
CA ASP A 24 12.10 -19.12 7.03
C ASP A 24 10.69 -18.78 6.54
N ALA A 25 9.70 -19.26 7.29
CA ALA A 25 8.36 -18.66 7.35
C ALA A 25 8.37 -17.18 7.84
N ASN A 26 9.55 -16.59 8.06
CA ASN A 26 9.77 -15.28 8.67
C ASN A 26 10.21 -14.18 7.70
N LEU A 27 10.30 -14.43 6.38
CA LEU A 27 10.64 -13.38 5.43
C LEU A 27 9.43 -12.46 5.18
N LEU A 28 9.37 -11.37 5.95
CA LEU A 28 8.31 -10.37 5.82
C LEU A 28 8.41 -9.65 4.47
N ASN A 29 7.41 -9.82 3.61
CA ASN A 29 7.33 -9.07 2.35
C ASN A 29 6.93 -7.61 2.62
N VAL A 30 7.93 -6.77 2.92
CA VAL A 30 7.76 -5.32 3.18
C VAL A 30 7.07 -4.60 2.02
N SER A 31 7.29 -5.06 0.79
CA SER A 31 6.66 -4.46 -0.40
C SER A 31 5.16 -4.72 -0.43
N ALA A 32 4.73 -5.93 -0.09
CA ALA A 32 3.31 -6.27 0.02
C ALA A 32 2.66 -5.53 1.18
N LEU A 33 3.33 -5.48 2.34
CA LEU A 33 2.85 -4.74 3.51
C LEU A 33 2.65 -3.25 3.22
N ALA A 34 3.62 -2.59 2.58
CA ALA A 34 3.51 -1.17 2.22
C ALA A 34 2.34 -0.90 1.26
N ARG A 35 2.08 -1.80 0.30
CA ARG A 35 0.91 -1.72 -0.60
C ARG A 35 -0.40 -1.89 0.15
N MET A 36 -0.48 -2.86 1.07
CA MET A 36 -1.68 -3.06 1.90
C MET A 36 -1.99 -1.84 2.77
N LEU A 37 -0.95 -1.14 3.24
CA LEU A 37 -1.07 0.08 4.03
C LEU A 37 -1.31 1.34 3.18
N GLY A 38 -1.17 1.27 1.85
CA GLY A 38 -1.35 2.40 0.95
C GLY A 38 -0.22 3.44 1.00
N VAL A 39 1.00 3.01 1.34
CA VAL A 39 2.16 3.91 1.58
C VAL A 39 3.31 3.53 0.66
N HIS A 40 4.10 4.53 0.23
CA HIS A 40 5.31 4.27 -0.53
C HIS A 40 6.36 3.52 0.33
N ARG A 41 7.04 2.55 -0.29
CA ARG A 41 7.96 1.66 0.43
C ARG A 41 9.10 2.42 1.12
N SER A 42 9.62 3.47 0.49
CA SER A 42 10.68 4.30 1.08
C SER A 42 10.22 5.03 2.34
N THR A 43 9.00 5.56 2.33
CA THR A 43 8.39 6.25 3.49
C THR A 43 8.14 5.28 4.63
N PHE A 44 7.64 4.08 4.33
CA PHE A 44 7.47 3.02 5.32
C PHE A 44 8.81 2.63 5.96
N LEU A 45 9.83 2.33 5.14
CA LEU A 45 11.16 1.94 5.63
C LEU A 45 11.86 3.05 6.42
N SER A 46 11.72 4.31 6.02
CA SER A 46 12.24 5.45 6.79
C SER A 46 11.62 5.54 8.19
N ARG A 47 10.32 5.26 8.31
CA ARG A 47 9.64 5.22 9.61
C ARG A 47 10.05 4.01 10.45
N VAL A 48 10.19 2.85 9.82
CA VAL A 48 10.70 1.63 10.49
C VAL A 48 12.10 1.88 11.07
N ALA A 49 12.98 2.57 10.33
CA ALA A 49 14.32 2.91 10.80
C ALA A 49 14.30 3.84 12.03
N ASN A 50 13.33 4.76 12.11
CA ASN A 50 13.26 5.73 13.21
C ASN A 50 12.53 5.21 14.46
N SER A 51 11.43 4.46 14.30
CA SER A 51 10.54 4.08 15.41
C SER A 51 10.36 2.56 15.61
N GLY A 52 10.99 1.74 14.77
CA GLY A 52 10.81 0.29 14.79
C GLY A 52 9.61 -0.19 13.96
N LEU A 53 9.59 -1.49 13.67
CA LEU A 53 8.63 -2.12 12.76
C LEU A 53 7.19 -2.04 13.28
N GLU A 54 6.98 -2.40 14.54
CA GLU A 54 5.66 -2.45 15.16
C GLU A 54 5.00 -1.08 15.24
N ALA A 55 5.74 -0.07 15.72
CA ALA A 55 5.25 1.31 15.79
C ALA A 55 4.93 1.88 14.40
N ALA A 56 5.72 1.54 13.37
CA ALA A 56 5.44 1.96 12.01
C ALA A 56 4.13 1.33 11.48
N ILE A 57 3.89 0.05 11.75
CA ILE A 57 2.65 -0.64 11.36
C ILE A 57 1.44 -0.01 12.04
N LEU A 58 1.49 0.23 13.35
CA LEU A 58 0.40 0.86 14.10
C LEU A 58 0.09 2.28 13.58
N HIS A 59 1.11 3.06 13.29
CA HIS A 59 0.94 4.41 12.75
C HIS A 59 0.23 4.41 11.39
N PHE A 60 0.70 3.60 10.44
CA PHE A 60 0.12 3.58 9.09
C PHE A 60 -1.24 2.88 9.03
N THR A 61 -1.51 1.92 9.91
CA THR A 61 -2.85 1.33 10.02
C THR A 61 -3.87 2.33 10.59
N ALA A 62 -3.48 3.15 11.58
CA ALA A 62 -4.33 4.22 12.09
C ALA A 62 -4.66 5.26 11.01
N ILE A 63 -3.65 5.71 10.25
CA ILE A 63 -3.84 6.63 9.12
C ILE A 63 -4.77 6.04 8.07
N LYS A 64 -4.58 4.76 7.74
CA LYS A 64 -5.45 4.08 6.75
C LYS A 64 -6.90 4.05 7.22
N LYS A 65 -7.16 3.66 8.48
CA LYS A 65 -8.52 3.67 9.04
C LYS A 65 -9.16 5.05 8.98
N GLN A 66 -8.40 6.11 9.29
CA GLN A 66 -8.90 7.48 9.19
C GLN A 66 -9.25 7.86 7.75
N ARG A 67 -8.41 7.49 6.76
CA ARG A 67 -8.68 7.72 5.34
C ARG A 67 -9.93 6.98 4.88
N ASP A 68 -10.10 5.72 5.29
CA ASP A 68 -11.26 4.91 4.91
C ASP A 68 -12.55 5.51 5.49
N VAL A 69 -12.53 5.96 6.76
CA VAL A 69 -13.66 6.66 7.39
C VAL A 69 -13.99 7.96 6.65
N LEU A 70 -12.97 8.78 6.35
CA LEU A 70 -13.16 10.03 5.59
C LEU A 70 -13.74 9.78 4.19
N ALA A 71 -13.31 8.72 3.51
CA ALA A 71 -13.87 8.35 2.20
C ALA A 71 -15.36 7.99 2.32
N THR A 72 -15.74 7.21 3.34
CA THR A 72 -17.17 6.85 3.55
C THR A 72 -18.05 8.02 3.97
N LEU A 73 -17.51 9.02 4.67
CA LEU A 73 -18.23 10.26 4.98
C LEU A 73 -18.37 11.13 3.73
N SER A 74 -17.31 11.26 2.92
CA SER A 74 -17.34 12.02 1.67
C SER A 74 -18.40 11.51 0.69
N GLU A 75 -18.65 10.20 0.61
CA GLU A 75 -19.73 9.66 -0.23
C GLU A 75 -21.13 10.02 0.29
N LYS A 76 -21.33 10.01 1.62
CA LYS A 76 -22.60 10.44 2.24
C LYS A 76 -22.82 11.93 2.09
N ASP A 77 -21.77 12.72 2.27
CA ASP A 77 -21.82 14.18 2.14
C ASP A 77 -22.01 14.60 0.67
N ALA A 78 -21.37 13.92 -0.28
CA ALA A 78 -21.59 14.13 -1.71
C ALA A 78 -23.01 13.71 -2.14
N ALA A 79 -23.54 12.59 -1.62
CA ALA A 79 -24.91 12.16 -1.88
C ALA A 79 -25.95 13.13 -1.28
N ALA A 80 -25.70 13.63 -0.07
CA ALA A 80 -26.54 14.64 0.57
C ALA A 80 -26.54 15.97 -0.21
N PHE A 81 -25.36 16.42 -0.67
CA PHE A 81 -25.24 17.60 -1.52
C PHE A 81 -25.99 17.43 -2.86
N LEU A 82 -25.84 16.29 -3.52
CA LEU A 82 -26.55 16.00 -4.77
C LEU A 82 -28.07 15.92 -4.58
N ALA A 83 -28.54 15.38 -3.45
CA ALA A 83 -29.96 15.36 -3.10
C ALA A 83 -30.51 16.77 -2.85
N ALA A 84 -29.74 17.64 -2.15
CA ALA A 84 -30.12 19.03 -1.93
C ALA A 84 -30.15 19.84 -3.24
N CYS A 85 -29.19 19.64 -4.16
CA CYS A 85 -29.21 20.29 -5.47
C CYS A 85 -30.42 19.87 -6.32
N LYS A 86 -30.81 18.59 -6.29
CA LYS A 86 -32.02 18.13 -7.01
C LYS A 86 -33.32 18.68 -6.44
N ALA A 87 -33.37 18.99 -5.14
CA ALA A 87 -34.55 19.58 -4.51
C ALA A 87 -34.74 21.07 -4.85
N GLY A 88 -33.64 21.80 -5.13
CA GLY A 88 -33.69 23.22 -5.52
C GLY A 88 -34.23 23.46 -6.94
N ASP A 89 -33.95 22.54 -7.88
CA ASP A 89 -34.35 22.68 -9.30
C ASP A 89 -35.88 22.56 -9.52
N SER A 90 -36.58 21.90 -8.61
CA SER A 90 -38.04 21.72 -8.67
C SER A 90 -38.87 22.91 -8.18
N ASN A 91 -38.23 23.95 -7.61
CA ASN A 91 -38.94 25.10 -7.02
C ASN A 91 -38.96 26.36 -7.92
N ASP A 92 -38.34 26.31 -9.10
CA ASP A 92 -38.26 27.42 -10.07
C ASP A 92 -39.29 27.26 -11.22
N LYS A 93 -40.55 26.96 -10.86
CA LYS A 93 -41.70 27.02 -11.78
C LYS A 93 -42.90 27.68 -11.10
N HIS A 94 -42.77 28.95 -10.74
CA HIS A 94 -43.92 29.83 -10.56
C HIS A 94 -43.59 31.26 -10.98
#